data_AF-A0A645I8T3-F1
#
_entry.id   AF-A0A645I8T3-F1
#
_cell.length_a   1.000
_cell.length_b   1.000
_cell.length_c   1.000
_cell.angle_alpha   90.00
_cell.angle_beta   90.00
_cell.angle_gamma   90.00
#
_symmetry.space_group_name_H-M   'P 1'
#
loop_
_entity.id
_entity.type
_entity.pdbx_description
1 polymer ?
#
loop_
_entity_poly.entity_id
_entity_poly.type
_entity_poly.pdbx_seq_one_letter_code
_entity_poly.pdbx_strand_id
1 'polypeptide(L)'
;MHPAVQREIEAACLQAGARYERLPSGAFHDALLMARAFPTGMIFVPSVGGISHSPREFSRPEDIRRGLELLLDTVLRLDRLPL
;
A
#
# COMPACT_ATOMS: atom_id res chain seq x y z
N MET A 1 3.42 -11.04 -2.49
CA MET A 1 2.12 -10.43 -2.11
C MET A 1 1.01 -11.12 -2.89
N HIS A 2 -0.18 -11.24 -2.29
CA HIS A 2 -1.29 -12.01 -2.84
C HIS A 2 -1.93 -11.28 -4.05
N PRO A 3 -2.10 -11.95 -5.22
CA PRO A 3 -2.59 -11.30 -6.43
C PRO A 3 -3.95 -10.62 -6.28
N ALA A 4 -4.89 -11.22 -5.54
CA ALA A 4 -6.21 -10.63 -5.34
C ALA A 4 -6.13 -9.31 -4.55
N VAL A 5 -5.28 -9.24 -3.52
CA VAL A 5 -5.09 -8.02 -2.73
C VAL A 5 -4.42 -6.93 -3.56
N GLN A 6 -3.43 -7.30 -4.38
CA GLN A 6 -2.80 -6.36 -5.31
C GLN A 6 -3.79 -5.79 -6.32
N ARG A 7 -4.70 -6.62 -6.86
CA ARG A 7 -5.74 -6.15 -7.78
C ARG A 7 -6.68 -5.13 -7.14
N GLU A 8 -7.12 -5.34 -5.90
CA GLU A 8 -7.98 -4.37 -5.22
C GLU A 8 -7.26 -3.07 -4.88
N ILE A 9 -5.97 -3.14 -4.53
CA ILE A 9 -5.12 -1.93 -4.37
C ILE A 9 -5.04 -1.16 -5.69
N GLU A 10 -4.77 -1.84 -6.81
CA GLU A 10 -4.69 -1.22 -8.12
C GLU A 10 -6.04 -0.60 -8.54
N ALA A 11 -7.15 -1.28 -8.25
CA ALA A 11 -8.48 -0.75 -8.51
C ALA A 11 -8.78 0.52 -7.69
N ALA A 12 -8.37 0.56 -6.42
CA ALA A 12 -8.46 1.76 -5.58
C ALA A 12 -7.63 2.93 -6.14
N CYS A 13 -6.40 2.65 -6.61
CA CYS A 13 -5.56 3.65 -7.27
C CYS A 13 -6.22 4.22 -8.53
N LEU A 14 -6.79 3.35 -9.38
CA LEU A 14 -7.48 3.76 -10.60
C LEU A 14 -8.73 4.61 -10.30
N GLN A 15 -9.54 4.22 -9.32
CA GLN A 15 -10.72 5.01 -8.91
C GLN A 15 -10.32 6.40 -8.38
N ALA A 16 -9.23 6.48 -7.62
CA ALA A 16 -8.73 7.74 -7.07
C ALA A 16 -7.99 8.62 -8.11
N GLY A 17 -7.82 8.15 -9.35
CA GLY A 17 -7.00 8.81 -10.36
C GLY A 17 -5.54 8.98 -9.93
N ALA A 18 -5.06 8.09 -9.05
CA ALA A 18 -3.70 8.15 -8.52
C ALA A 18 -2.71 7.58 -9.54
N ARG A 19 -1.57 8.25 -9.71
CA ARG A 19 -0.41 7.65 -10.38
C ARG A 19 0.22 6.65 -9.43
N TYR A 20 0.52 5.45 -9.93
CA TYR A 20 1.10 4.37 -9.13
C TYR A 20 2.06 3.54 -9.98
N GLU A 21 2.92 2.79 -9.30
CA GLU A 21 3.80 1.78 -9.89
C GLU A 21 3.82 0.54 -8.99
N ARG A 22 4.15 -0.63 -9.57
CA ARG A 22 4.38 -1.85 -8.78
C ARG A 22 5.86 -1.90 -8.40
N LEU A 23 6.12 -1.93 -7.09
CA LEU A 23 7.47 -1.94 -6.54
C LEU A 23 7.67 -3.18 -5.65
N PRO A 24 8.81 -3.90 -5.79
CA PRO A 24 9.23 -4.83 -4.76
C PRO A 24 9.66 -4.05 -3.50
N SER A 25 9.30 -4.55 -2.31
CA SER A 25 9.84 -3.98 -1.07
C SER A 25 11.29 -4.39 -0.91
N GLY A 26 12.19 -3.41 -0.79
CA GLY A 26 13.58 -3.64 -0.43
C GLY A 26 13.80 -3.90 1.06
N ALA A 27 12.87 -3.45 1.91
CA ALA A 27 12.91 -3.63 3.36
C ALA A 27 12.01 -4.79 3.83
N PHE A 28 12.35 -5.31 5.01
CA PHE A 28 11.51 -6.28 5.70
C PHE A 28 10.38 -5.57 6.47
N HIS A 29 9.18 -6.14 6.38
CA HIS A 29 7.99 -5.71 7.11
C HIS A 29 7.25 -6.93 7.64
N ASP A 30 6.41 -6.76 8.65
CA ASP A 30 5.60 -7.86 9.22
C ASP A 30 4.71 -8.55 8.18
N ALA A 31 4.32 -7.81 7.14
CA ALA A 31 3.61 -8.33 5.98
C ALA A 31 4.32 -9.53 5.32
N LEU A 32 5.65 -9.64 5.42
CA LEU A 32 6.40 -10.81 4.95
C LEU A 32 5.99 -12.08 5.72
N LEU A 33 5.85 -11.99 7.04
CA LEU A 33 5.44 -13.12 7.87
C LEU A 33 3.96 -13.43 7.67
N MET A 34 3.10 -12.39 7.62
CA MET A 34 1.67 -12.54 7.39
C MET A 34 1.35 -13.22 6.05
N ALA A 35 2.09 -12.88 5.00
CA ALA A 35 1.90 -13.43 3.66
C ALA A 35 2.08 -14.96 3.56
N ARG A 36 2.64 -15.61 4.59
CA ARG A 36 2.76 -17.07 4.66
C ARG A 36 1.45 -17.77 5.02
N ALA A 37 0.53 -17.05 5.66
CA ALA A 37 -0.72 -17.62 6.19
C ALA A 37 -1.97 -16.91 5.64
N PHE A 38 -1.86 -15.64 5.23
CA PHE A 38 -3.01 -14.82 4.83
C PHE A 38 -2.77 -14.12 3.48
N PRO A 39 -3.82 -13.92 2.66
CA PRO A 39 -3.78 -13.00 1.54
C PRO A 39 -3.31 -11.61 2.01
N THR A 40 -2.11 -11.20 1.59
CA THR A 40 -1.46 -9.98 2.11
C THR A 40 -0.96 -9.11 0.96
N GLY A 41 -1.10 -7.80 1.10
CA GLY A 41 -0.58 -6.78 0.19
C GLY A 41 -0.08 -5.55 0.96
N MET A 42 0.64 -4.66 0.28
CA MET A 42 1.19 -3.45 0.87
C MET A 42 0.93 -2.26 -0.06
N ILE A 43 0.69 -1.09 0.52
CA ILE A 43 0.57 0.20 -0.16
C ILE A 43 1.74 1.06 0.32
N PHE A 44 2.54 1.58 -0.61
CA PHE A 44 3.65 2.47 -0.31
C PHE A 44 3.28 3.91 -0.65
N VAL A 45 3.78 4.84 0.17
CA VAL A 45 3.75 6.28 -0.12
C VAL A 45 5.18 6.80 -0.24
N PRO A 46 5.43 7.86 -1.03
CA PRO A 46 6.76 8.45 -1.12
C PRO A 46 7.28 8.98 0.22
N SER A 47 8.57 8.78 0.46
CA SER A 47 9.35 9.57 1.43
C SER A 47 10.25 10.53 0.64
N VAL A 48 10.38 11.78 1.11
CA VAL A 48 11.16 12.82 0.42
C VAL A 48 12.63 12.39 0.34
N GLY A 49 13.13 12.29 -0.90
CA GLY A 49 14.48 11.80 -1.17
C GLY A 49 14.70 10.31 -0.90
N GLY A 50 13.64 9.54 -0.63
CA GLY A 50 13.74 8.11 -0.30
C GLY A 50 14.45 7.85 1.03
N ILE A 51 14.54 8.85 1.90
CA ILE A 51 15.22 8.74 3.20
C ILE A 51 14.33 7.94 4.16
N SER A 52 14.93 7.00 4.88
CA SER A 52 14.31 6.32 6.01
C SER A 52 15.33 6.08 7.14
N HIS A 53 14.87 5.72 8.35
CA HIS A 53 15.67 5.50 9.55
C HIS A 53 16.58 6.68 9.91
N SER A 54 16.05 7.89 9.72
CA SER A 54 16.78 9.14 9.95
C SER A 54 15.86 10.19 10.54
N PRO A 55 16.35 11.12 11.38
CA PRO A 55 15.58 12.30 11.79
C PRO A 55 15.15 13.20 10.62
N ARG A 56 15.73 13.00 9.42
CA ARG A 56 15.35 13.68 8.18
C ARG A 56 14.30 12.93 7.35
N GLU A 57 13.87 11.75 7.80
CA GLU A 57 12.77 11.00 7.17
C GLU A 57 11.49 11.86 7.21
N PHE A 58 10.87 12.01 6.05
CA PHE A 58 9.70 12.87 5.93
C PHE A 58 8.86 12.45 4.71
N SER A 59 7.59 12.14 4.94
CA SER A 59 6.58 12.00 3.90
C SER A 59 5.66 13.22 3.94
N ARG A 60 5.29 13.74 2.77
CA ARG A 60 4.42 14.92 2.72
C ARG A 60 3.02 14.56 3.28
N PRO A 61 2.35 15.46 4.01
CA PRO A 61 1.01 15.20 4.52
C PRO A 61 0.01 14.75 3.43
N GLU A 62 0.16 15.26 2.21
CA GLU A 62 -0.70 14.91 1.08
C GLU A 62 -0.48 13.46 0.61
N ASP A 63 0.77 12.99 0.64
CA ASP A 63 1.14 11.61 0.28
C ASP A 63 0.62 10.63 1.35
N ILE A 64 0.76 11.00 2.64
CA ILE A 64 0.23 10.21 3.76
C ILE A 64 -1.29 10.12 3.68
N ARG A 65 -1.98 11.25 3.47
CA ARG A 65 -3.45 11.30 3.32
C ARG A 65 -3.90 10.42 2.17
N ARG A 66 -3.22 10.51 1.01
CA ARG A 66 -3.54 9.69 -0.17
C ARG A 66 -3.33 8.20 0.12
N GLY A 67 -2.25 7.82 0.82
CA GLY A 67 -2.03 6.44 1.25
C GLY A 67 -3.14 5.92 2.16
N LEU A 68 -3.61 6.74 3.10
CA LEU A 68 -4.72 6.40 3.99
C LEU A 68 -6.04 6.21 3.23
N GLU A 69 -6.35 7.10 2.29
CA GLU A 69 -7.55 7.00 1.45
C GLU A 69 -7.55 5.73 0.61
N LEU A 70 -6.41 5.39 0.00
CA LEU A 70 -6.24 4.15 -0.76
C LEU A 70 -6.34 2.91 0.12
N LEU A 71 -5.78 2.95 1.33
CA LEU A 71 -5.89 1.86 2.30
C LEU A 71 -7.36 1.61 2.68
N LEU A 72 -8.10 2.68 3.01
CA LEU A 72 -9.52 2.58 3.37
C LEU A 72 -10.34 1.99 2.22
N ASP A 73 -10.20 2.51 1.01
CA ASP A 73 -10.95 2.01 -0.15
C ASP A 73 -10.61 0.54 -0.45
N THR A 74 -9.32 0.18 -0.38
CA THR A 74 -8.88 -1.22 -0.55
C THR A 74 -9.54 -2.15 0.46
N VAL A 75 -9.58 -1.77 1.75
CA VAL A 75 -10.21 -2.59 2.79
C VAL A 75 -11.70 -2.76 2.52
N LEU A 76 -12.42 -1.69 2.17
CA LEU A 76 -13.84 -1.75 1.86
C LEU A 76 -14.15 -2.57 0.60
N ARG A 77 -13.24 -2.60 -0.38
CA ARG A 77 -13.34 -3.45 -1.57
C ARG A 77 -13.16 -4.92 -1.22
N LEU A 78 -12.13 -5.24 -0.45
CA LEU A 78 -11.84 -6.60 -0.01
C LEU A 78 -12.96 -7.19 0.84
N ASP A 79 -13.58 -6.39 1.72
CA ASP A 79 -14.72 -6.79 2.56
C ASP A 79 -15.95 -7.23 1.73
N ARG A 80 -16.10 -6.70 0.51
CA ARG A 80 -17.20 -7.03 -0.39
C ARG A 80 -16.93 -8.21 -1.31
N LEU A 81 -15.72 -8.77 -1.28
CA LEU A 81 -15.42 -9.96 -2.08
C LEU A 81 -16.17 -11.16 -1.49
N PRO A 82 -16.84 -11.97 -2.33
CA PRO A 82 -17.43 -13.22 -1.86
C PRO A 82 -16.32 -14.16 -1.37
N LEU A 83 -16.52 -14.73 -0.18
CA LEU A 83 -15.67 -15.78 0.39
C LEU A 83 -15.67 -17.04 -0.47
#